data_AF-A0A1G9K403-F1
#
_entry.id   AF-A0A1G9K403-F1
#
_cell.length_a   1.000
_cell.length_b   1.000
_cell.length_c   1.000
_cell.angle_alpha   90.00
_cell.angle_beta   90.00
_cell.angle_gamma   90.00
#
_symmetry.space_group_name_H-M   'P 1'
#
loop_
_entity.id
_entity.type
_entity.pdbx_description
1 polymer ?
#
loop_
_entity_poly.entity_id
_entity_poly.type
_entity_poly.pdbx_seq_one_letter_code
_entity_poly.pdbx_strand_id
1 'polypeptide(L)'
;MVTKLYIPVNNLGPFLTAKKISNIDIHAKTGIPTVELSQLRSGDIETIRANKLFLIAKVGKIDIKDMLLGVYPELRLNSAEDIKFDFQSISDFFNYVQKDVIQMIADKTGLAVYRIKKIKANKVNPAAHELYLIELATKTKPGTLFNILFKDLQLNSSEEEANLRLLEKKKSRKTS
;
A
#
# COMPACT_ATOMS: atom_id res chain seq x y z
N MET A 1 -13.70 25.02 -0.48
CA MET A 1 -14.05 23.96 0.48
C MET A 1 -12.90 22.97 0.52
N VAL A 2 -12.33 22.68 1.70
CA VAL A 2 -11.32 21.62 1.84
C VAL A 2 -12.09 20.31 2.01
N THR A 3 -12.16 19.52 0.95
CA THR A 3 -12.75 18.17 1.02
C THR A 3 -11.89 17.35 1.98
N LYS A 4 -12.48 16.94 3.11
CA LYS A 4 -11.80 16.11 4.11
C LYS A 4 -11.43 14.79 3.43
N LEU A 5 -10.13 14.47 3.37
CA LEU A 5 -9.65 13.23 2.78
C LEU A 5 -10.26 12.05 3.56
N TYR A 6 -11.10 11.25 2.89
CA TYR A 6 -11.63 10.03 3.44
C TYR A 6 -10.51 8.99 3.50
N ILE A 7 -10.11 8.60 4.72
CA ILE A 7 -9.22 7.45 4.92
C ILE A 7 -10.11 6.21 4.87
N PRO A 8 -9.95 5.33 3.87
CA PRO A 8 -10.80 4.15 3.77
C PRO A 8 -10.48 3.17 4.88
N VAL A 9 -11.53 2.57 5.44
CA VAL A 9 -11.39 1.37 6.28
C VAL A 9 -10.68 0.30 5.45
N ASN A 10 -9.65 -0.32 6.04
CA ASN A 10 -8.92 -1.40 5.40
C ASN A 10 -9.31 -2.75 5.99
N ASN A 11 -9.35 -3.79 5.15
CA ASN A 11 -9.73 -5.15 5.52
C ASN A 11 -8.52 -6.09 5.65
N LEU A 12 -7.36 -5.56 6.05
CA LEU A 12 -6.13 -6.36 6.10
C LEU A 12 -6.25 -7.56 7.06
N GLY A 13 -6.85 -7.37 8.23
CA GLY A 13 -7.07 -8.43 9.23
C GLY A 13 -7.83 -9.63 8.68
N PRO A 14 -9.10 -9.44 8.25
CA PRO A 14 -9.88 -10.50 7.62
C PRO A 14 -9.19 -11.13 6.41
N PHE A 15 -8.59 -10.31 5.53
CA PHE A 15 -7.92 -10.79 4.32
C PHE A 15 -6.75 -11.74 4.64
N LEU A 16 -5.84 -11.35 5.54
CA LEU A 16 -4.70 -12.18 5.92
C LEU A 16 -5.12 -13.46 6.66
N THR A 17 -6.20 -13.37 7.45
CA THR A 17 -6.76 -14.53 8.16
C THR A 17 -7.27 -15.57 7.16
N ALA A 18 -8.03 -15.15 6.15
CA ALA A 18 -8.51 -16.03 5.09
C ALA A 18 -7.37 -16.68 4.30
N LYS A 19 -6.23 -15.97 4.15
CA LYS A 19 -5.01 -16.48 3.50
C LYS A 19 -4.09 -17.29 4.42
N LYS A 20 -4.45 -17.46 5.70
CA LYS A 20 -3.65 -18.16 6.74
C LYS A 20 -2.24 -17.57 6.90
N ILE A 21 -2.09 -16.25 6.76
CA ILE A 21 -0.81 -15.55 6.92
C ILE A 21 -0.71 -15.03 8.35
N SER A 22 0.33 -15.45 9.08
CA SER A 22 0.55 -15.07 10.48
C SER A 22 1.37 -13.78 10.62
N ASN A 23 1.19 -13.06 11.73
CA ASN A 23 1.99 -11.87 12.03
C ASN A 23 3.47 -12.24 12.25
N ILE A 24 3.75 -13.43 12.78
CA ILE A 24 5.11 -13.91 13.00
C ILE A 24 5.83 -14.13 11.67
N ASP A 25 5.15 -14.71 10.68
CA ASP A 25 5.75 -14.94 9.36
C ASP A 25 6.00 -13.63 8.62
N ILE A 26 5.06 -12.68 8.67
CA ILE A 26 5.26 -11.35 8.10
C ILE A 26 6.42 -10.65 8.81
N HIS A 27 6.44 -10.65 10.14
CA HIS A 27 7.50 -10.01 10.92
C HIS A 27 8.88 -10.55 10.55
N ALA A 28 9.04 -11.88 10.58
CA ALA A 28 10.31 -12.53 10.25
C ALA A 28 10.80 -12.15 8.85
N LYS A 29 9.91 -12.14 7.87
CA LYS A 29 10.24 -11.90 6.45
C LYS A 29 10.42 -10.44 6.07
N THR A 30 9.93 -9.50 6.86
CA THR A 30 9.84 -8.08 6.47
C THR A 30 10.43 -7.12 7.49
N GLY A 31 10.69 -7.58 8.71
CA GLY A 31 11.06 -6.73 9.84
C GLY A 31 9.93 -5.86 10.39
N ILE A 32 8.71 -5.90 9.83
CA ILE A 32 7.58 -5.12 10.36
C ILE A 32 7.24 -5.64 11.76
N PRO A 33 7.20 -4.79 12.81
CA PRO A 33 6.93 -5.25 14.18
C PRO A 33 5.58 -5.97 14.34
N THR A 34 5.54 -7.04 15.13
CA THR A 34 4.32 -7.81 15.41
C THR A 34 3.21 -6.98 16.06
N VAL A 35 3.58 -5.99 16.88
CA VAL A 35 2.64 -5.03 17.48
C VAL A 35 1.97 -4.18 16.40
N GLU A 36 2.77 -3.62 15.48
CA GLU A 36 2.23 -2.83 14.36
C GLU A 36 1.34 -3.69 13.45
N LEU A 37 1.75 -4.92 13.13
CA LEU A 37 0.92 -5.84 12.36
C LEU A 37 -0.40 -6.16 13.05
N SER A 38 -0.40 -6.25 14.38
CA SER A 38 -1.61 -6.49 15.15
C SER A 38 -2.56 -5.29 15.05
N GLN A 39 -2.04 -4.07 15.23
CA GLN A 39 -2.80 -2.82 15.10
C GLN A 39 -3.35 -2.61 13.68
N LEU A 40 -2.58 -2.97 12.65
CA LEU A 40 -3.04 -2.94 11.26
C LEU A 40 -4.15 -3.96 10.99
N ARG A 41 -4.14 -5.12 11.65
CA ARG A 41 -5.16 -6.17 11.49
C ARG A 41 -6.44 -5.89 12.27
N SER A 42 -6.34 -5.29 13.46
CA SER A 42 -7.49 -4.88 14.27
C SER A 42 -8.18 -3.64 13.71
N GLY A 43 -7.48 -2.86 12.88
CA GLY A 43 -7.97 -1.58 12.37
C GLY A 43 -7.60 -0.38 13.24
N ASP A 44 -6.86 -0.59 14.34
CA ASP A 44 -6.35 0.50 15.20
C ASP A 44 -5.45 1.47 14.42
N ILE A 45 -4.76 0.97 13.39
CA ILE A 45 -4.10 1.78 12.37
C ILE A 45 -4.84 1.59 11.05
N GLU A 46 -5.61 2.61 10.67
CA GLU A 46 -6.40 2.60 9.43
C GLU A 46 -5.53 2.72 8.17
N THR A 47 -4.39 3.42 8.28
CA THR A 47 -3.53 3.73 7.13
C THR A 47 -2.35 2.78 7.01
N ILE A 48 -2.36 1.95 5.96
CA ILE A 48 -1.24 1.08 5.61
C ILE A 48 -0.28 1.82 4.68
N ARG A 49 1.02 1.87 5.01
CA ARG A 49 2.04 2.39 4.08
C ARG A 49 2.18 1.47 2.86
N ALA A 50 2.36 2.06 1.68
CA ALA A 50 2.38 1.31 0.43
C ALA A 50 3.51 0.27 0.37
N ASN A 51 4.71 0.64 0.83
CA ASN A 51 5.85 -0.28 0.89
C ASN A 51 5.60 -1.47 1.83
N LYS A 52 4.90 -1.26 2.96
CA LYS A 52 4.54 -2.32 3.90
C LYS A 52 3.50 -3.26 3.30
N LEU A 53 2.46 -2.73 2.66
CA LEU A 53 1.47 -3.56 1.97
C LEU A 53 2.12 -4.41 0.88
N PHE A 54 3.07 -3.85 0.13
CA PHE A 54 3.83 -4.56 -0.90
C PHE A 54 4.66 -5.72 -0.32
N LEU A 55 5.37 -5.50 0.79
CA LEU A 55 6.11 -6.57 1.50
C LEU A 55 5.18 -7.67 2.00
N ILE A 56 4.03 -7.31 2.58
CA ILE A 56 3.03 -8.26 3.04
C ILE A 56 2.50 -9.11 1.87
N ALA A 57 2.26 -8.49 0.71
CA ALA A 57 1.86 -9.20 -0.51
C ALA A 57 2.93 -10.20 -0.95
N LYS A 58 4.22 -9.79 -0.94
CA LYS A 58 5.35 -10.69 -1.22
C LYS A 58 5.42 -11.88 -0.27
N VAL A 59 5.21 -11.68 1.03
CA VAL A 59 5.18 -12.77 2.02
C VAL A 59 4.09 -13.78 1.70
N GLY A 60 2.89 -13.30 1.35
CA GLY A 60 1.76 -14.14 0.99
C GLY A 60 1.86 -14.79 -0.39
N LYS A 61 2.85 -14.41 -1.22
CA LYS A 61 2.89 -14.70 -2.66
C LYS A 61 1.57 -14.31 -3.36
N ILE A 62 1.03 -13.15 -2.97
CA ILE A 62 -0.24 -12.61 -3.47
C ILE A 62 0.10 -11.52 -4.48
N ASP A 63 -0.55 -11.54 -5.65
CA ASP A 63 -0.43 -10.44 -6.61
C ASP A 63 -0.90 -9.14 -5.94
N ILE A 64 -0.14 -8.05 -6.09
CA ILE A 64 -0.47 -6.79 -5.42
C ILE A 64 -1.85 -6.26 -5.83
N LYS A 65 -2.33 -6.55 -7.05
CA LYS A 65 -3.71 -6.24 -7.46
C LYS A 65 -4.72 -6.97 -6.58
N ASP A 66 -4.53 -8.25 -6.34
CA ASP A 66 -5.45 -9.06 -5.53
C ASP A 66 -5.41 -8.64 -4.06
N MET A 67 -4.24 -8.26 -3.56
CA MET A 67 -4.09 -7.65 -2.24
C MET A 67 -4.87 -6.33 -2.15
N LEU A 68 -4.75 -5.45 -3.13
CA LEU A 68 -5.47 -4.16 -3.16
C LEU A 68 -6.98 -4.36 -3.17
N LEU A 69 -7.49 -5.25 -4.02
CA LEU A 69 -8.92 -5.56 -4.10
C LEU A 69 -9.46 -6.19 -2.82
N GLY A 70 -8.68 -7.04 -2.15
CA GLY A 70 -9.09 -7.69 -0.91
C GLY A 70 -8.99 -6.79 0.32
N VAL A 71 -7.99 -5.91 0.37
CA VAL A 71 -7.77 -4.99 1.51
C VAL A 71 -8.60 -3.73 1.39
N TYR A 72 -8.88 -3.25 0.18
CA TYR A 72 -9.65 -2.04 -0.09
C TYR A 72 -10.84 -2.32 -1.01
N PRO A 73 -11.76 -3.25 -0.66
CA PRO A 73 -12.84 -3.66 -1.55
C PRO A 73 -13.83 -2.54 -1.85
N GLU A 74 -13.99 -1.56 -0.95
CA GLU A 74 -14.92 -0.43 -1.08
C GLU A 74 -14.25 0.87 -1.54
N LEU A 75 -12.95 0.85 -1.88
CA LEU A 75 -12.26 2.07 -2.32
C LEU A 75 -12.71 2.46 -3.73
N ARG A 76 -13.20 3.69 -3.88
CA ARG A 76 -13.73 4.27 -5.13
C ARG A 76 -13.26 5.71 -5.30
N LEU A 77 -13.35 6.25 -6.51
CA LEU A 77 -13.07 7.65 -6.82
C LEU A 77 -14.24 8.55 -6.37
N ASN A 78 -13.94 9.81 -6.07
CA ASN A 78 -14.93 10.82 -5.64
C ASN A 78 -15.81 11.32 -6.79
N SER A 79 -15.37 11.17 -8.05
CA SER A 79 -16.17 11.48 -9.24
C SER A 79 -16.09 10.34 -10.26
N ALA A 80 -17.22 10.06 -10.91
CA ALA A 80 -17.40 8.93 -11.82
C ALA A 80 -17.03 9.23 -13.28
N GLU A 81 -16.45 10.41 -13.57
CA GLU A 81 -16.13 10.78 -14.96
C GLU A 81 -14.85 10.08 -15.46
N ASP A 82 -15.02 9.38 -16.58
CA ASP A 82 -14.13 8.33 -17.06
C ASP A 82 -13.24 8.82 -18.22
N ILE A 83 -11.91 8.93 -18.02
CA ILE A 83 -10.93 9.19 -19.11
C ILE A 83 -9.84 8.10 -19.10
N LYS A 84 -9.61 7.41 -20.22
CA LYS A 84 -8.56 6.37 -20.38
C LYS A 84 -7.23 6.97 -20.81
N PHE A 85 -6.14 6.50 -20.21
CA PHE A 85 -4.79 6.75 -20.67
C PHE A 85 -4.03 5.41 -20.76
N ASP A 86 -3.09 5.33 -21.70
CA ASP A 86 -2.18 4.19 -21.88
C ASP A 86 -0.76 4.68 -21.61
N PHE A 87 -0.11 4.21 -20.53
CA PHE A 87 1.20 4.69 -20.09
C PHE A 87 2.18 3.52 -19.96
N GLN A 88 3.38 3.67 -20.55
CA GLN A 88 4.41 2.62 -20.57
C GLN A 88 5.46 2.73 -19.43
N SER A 89 5.51 3.84 -18.66
CA SER A 89 6.37 3.97 -17.47
C SER A 89 5.84 5.02 -16.47
N ILE A 90 6.36 5.08 -15.23
CA ILE A 90 6.07 6.17 -14.25
C ILE A 90 6.52 7.53 -14.77
N SER A 91 7.65 7.58 -15.49
CA SER A 91 8.09 8.81 -16.13
C SER A 91 7.15 9.19 -17.26
N ASP A 92 6.66 8.26 -18.09
CA ASP A 92 5.70 8.57 -19.16
C ASP A 92 4.31 8.95 -18.59
N PHE A 93 3.92 8.30 -17.50
CA PHE A 93 2.75 8.62 -16.67
C PHE A 93 2.80 10.04 -16.12
N PHE A 94 4.00 10.55 -15.79
CA PHE A 94 4.16 11.86 -15.16
C PHE A 94 4.79 12.96 -16.04
N ASN A 95 5.42 12.62 -17.17
CA ASN A 95 6.07 13.57 -18.08
C ASN A 95 5.09 14.16 -19.10
N TYR A 96 3.97 13.47 -19.38
CA TYR A 96 2.87 14.00 -20.21
C TYR A 96 1.85 14.84 -19.41
N VAL A 97 2.11 15.06 -18.13
CA VAL A 97 1.18 15.69 -17.19
C VAL A 97 1.43 17.19 -17.16
N GLN A 98 0.78 17.90 -18.08
CA GLN A 98 0.47 19.32 -17.90
C GLN A 98 -0.16 19.53 -16.51
N LYS A 99 -0.07 20.72 -15.91
CA LYS A 99 -0.65 21.04 -14.57
C LYS A 99 -2.04 20.42 -14.35
N ASP A 100 -2.80 20.33 -15.44
CA ASP A 100 -4.15 19.80 -15.55
C ASP A 100 -4.30 18.33 -15.11
N VAL A 101 -3.32 17.45 -15.35
CA VAL A 101 -3.46 16.03 -14.92
C VAL A 101 -3.24 15.87 -13.41
N ILE A 102 -2.35 16.65 -12.77
CA ILE A 102 -2.23 16.61 -11.29
C ILE A 102 -3.52 17.13 -10.66
N GLN A 103 -4.09 18.19 -11.22
CA GLN A 103 -5.36 18.73 -10.75
C GLN A 103 -6.48 17.69 -10.94
N MET A 104 -6.56 17.05 -12.11
CA MET A 104 -7.54 16.00 -12.38
C MET A 104 -7.42 14.80 -11.42
N ILE A 105 -6.20 14.33 -11.11
CA ILE A 105 -6.00 13.28 -10.10
C ILE A 105 -6.47 13.78 -8.73
N ALA A 106 -6.14 15.02 -8.35
CA ALA A 106 -6.58 15.61 -7.09
C ALA A 106 -8.11 15.63 -6.97
N ASP A 107 -8.78 16.06 -8.03
CA ASP A 107 -10.24 16.18 -8.06
C ASP A 107 -10.92 14.80 -7.97
N LYS A 108 -10.39 13.79 -8.68
CA LYS A 108 -10.93 12.41 -8.66
C LYS A 108 -10.66 11.66 -7.37
N THR A 109 -9.49 11.88 -6.76
CA THR A 109 -9.05 11.10 -5.58
C THR A 109 -9.35 11.82 -4.26
N GLY A 110 -9.58 13.13 -4.29
CA GLY A 110 -9.63 13.97 -3.10
C GLY A 110 -8.25 14.23 -2.46
N LEU A 111 -7.16 13.76 -3.06
CA LEU A 111 -5.81 14.03 -2.58
C LEU A 111 -5.42 15.46 -2.90
N ALA A 112 -4.74 16.12 -1.97
CA ALA A 112 -4.24 17.46 -2.23
C ALA A 112 -3.19 17.46 -3.36
N VAL A 113 -3.25 18.45 -4.26
CA VAL A 113 -2.30 18.64 -5.37
C VAL A 113 -0.83 18.58 -4.89
N TYR A 114 -0.52 19.21 -3.75
CA TYR A 114 0.84 19.18 -3.20
C TYR A 114 1.26 17.77 -2.76
N ARG A 115 0.31 16.94 -2.28
CA ARG A 115 0.56 15.56 -1.85
C ARG A 115 0.92 14.70 -3.07
N ILE A 116 0.13 14.80 -4.15
CA ILE A 116 0.40 14.10 -5.41
C ILE A 116 1.77 14.52 -5.98
N LYS A 117 2.10 15.82 -5.97
CA LYS A 117 3.43 16.31 -6.39
C LYS A 117 4.57 15.70 -5.58
N LYS A 118 4.41 15.56 -4.26
CA LYS A 118 5.42 14.93 -3.40
C LYS A 118 5.56 13.43 -3.68
N ILE A 119 4.45 12.72 -3.93
CA ILE A 119 4.45 11.30 -4.32
C ILE A 119 5.18 11.13 -5.66
N LYS A 120 4.81 11.93 -6.68
CA LYS A 120 5.46 11.97 -8.00
C LYS A 120 6.98 12.17 -7.89
N ALA A 121 7.42 13.08 -7.02
CA ALA A 121 8.83 13.37 -6.82
C ALA A 121 9.57 12.34 -5.94
N ASN A 122 8.90 11.26 -5.52
CA ASN A 122 9.41 10.28 -4.55
C ASN A 122 9.96 10.92 -3.26
N LYS A 123 9.36 12.04 -2.82
CA LYS A 123 9.79 12.80 -1.62
C LYS A 123 9.03 12.39 -0.35
N VAL A 124 8.07 11.48 -0.46
CA VAL A 124 7.26 10.98 0.65
C VAL A 124 6.96 9.50 0.43
N ASN A 125 6.80 8.75 1.51
CA ASN A 125 6.26 7.39 1.44
C ASN A 125 4.72 7.47 1.40
N PRO A 126 4.09 7.04 0.29
CA PRO A 126 2.64 7.08 0.16
C PRO A 126 1.96 6.00 1.01
N ALA A 127 0.72 6.24 1.40
CA ALA A 127 -0.17 5.19 1.85
C ALA A 127 -0.62 4.34 0.66
N ALA A 128 -0.97 3.09 0.93
CA ALA A 128 -1.39 2.15 -0.11
C ALA A 128 -2.66 2.61 -0.84
N HIS A 129 -3.64 3.13 -0.10
CA HIS A 129 -4.87 3.65 -0.69
C HIS A 129 -4.60 4.86 -1.61
N GLU A 130 -3.59 5.70 -1.29
CA GLU A 130 -3.24 6.85 -2.14
C GLU A 130 -2.74 6.38 -3.50
N LEU A 131 -1.81 5.42 -3.52
CA LEU A 131 -1.31 4.86 -4.78
C LEU A 131 -2.41 4.16 -5.57
N TYR A 132 -3.27 3.41 -4.88
CA TYR A 132 -4.36 2.70 -5.54
C TYR A 132 -5.38 3.67 -6.15
N LEU A 133 -5.75 4.73 -5.44
CA LEU A 133 -6.61 5.79 -5.98
C LEU A 133 -5.99 6.49 -7.18
N ILE A 134 -4.68 6.75 -7.17
CA ILE A 134 -3.97 7.35 -8.31
C ILE A 134 -4.04 6.41 -9.53
N GLU A 135 -3.81 5.10 -9.35
CA GLU A 135 -3.96 4.11 -10.42
C GLU A 135 -5.39 4.08 -10.97
N LEU A 136 -6.40 4.11 -10.11
CA LEU A 136 -7.80 4.17 -10.52
C LEU A 136 -8.11 5.46 -11.30
N ALA A 137 -7.69 6.63 -10.79
CA ALA A 137 -7.96 7.93 -11.41
C ALA A 137 -7.37 8.06 -12.82
N THR A 138 -6.29 7.33 -13.07
CA THR A 138 -5.55 7.32 -14.35
C THR A 138 -5.83 6.09 -15.21
N LYS A 139 -6.73 5.21 -14.74
CA LYS A 139 -7.06 3.92 -15.38
C LYS A 139 -5.84 3.03 -15.63
N THR A 140 -4.82 3.19 -14.82
CA THR A 140 -3.65 2.30 -14.79
C THR A 140 -4.04 0.98 -14.11
N LYS A 141 -3.48 -0.15 -14.57
CA LYS A 141 -3.72 -1.45 -13.93
C LYS A 141 -3.34 -1.39 -12.43
N PRO A 142 -4.20 -1.84 -11.50
CA PRO A 142 -3.87 -1.81 -10.08
C PRO A 142 -2.58 -2.57 -9.78
N GLY A 143 -1.74 -1.99 -8.91
CA GLY A 143 -0.43 -2.54 -8.55
C GLY A 143 0.74 -2.10 -9.44
N THR A 144 0.49 -1.39 -10.55
CA THR A 144 1.55 -0.90 -11.45
C THR A 144 2.51 0.05 -10.75
N LEU A 145 2.00 1.07 -10.04
CA LEU A 145 2.82 2.02 -9.29
C LEU A 145 3.57 1.34 -8.15
N PHE A 146 2.95 0.35 -7.49
CA PHE A 146 3.62 -0.43 -6.45
C PHE A 146 4.82 -1.20 -7.01
N ASN A 147 4.62 -1.90 -8.13
CA ASN A 147 5.68 -2.66 -8.78
C ASN A 147 6.82 -1.75 -9.24
N ILE A 148 6.52 -0.53 -9.72
CA ILE A 148 7.57 0.40 -10.16
C ILE A 148 8.31 1.01 -8.97
N LEU A 149 7.59 1.47 -7.94
CA LEU A 149 8.19 2.15 -6.77
C LEU A 149 8.97 1.19 -5.87
N PHE A 150 8.56 -0.08 -5.80
CA PHE A 150 9.10 -1.05 -4.85
C PHE A 150 9.72 -2.27 -5.53
N LYS A 151 10.10 -2.18 -6.81
CA LYS A 151 10.76 -3.27 -7.57
C LYS A 151 11.97 -3.86 -6.83
N ASP A 152 12.76 -2.99 -6.20
CA ASP A 152 14.02 -3.35 -5.53
C ASP A 152 13.82 -3.74 -4.06
N LEU A 153 12.58 -3.69 -3.55
CA LEU A 153 12.26 -4.01 -2.16
C LEU A 153 12.30 -5.53 -1.96
N GLN A 154 13.21 -6.03 -1.14
CA GLN A 154 13.41 -7.46 -0.89
C GLN A 154 12.89 -7.89 0.48
N LEU A 155 12.60 -9.19 0.60
CA LEU A 155 12.36 -9.82 1.90
C LEU A 155 13.71 -10.04 2.60
N ASN A 156 13.65 -10.25 3.91
CA ASN A 156 14.83 -10.57 4.71
C ASN A 156 15.53 -11.85 4.23
N SER A 157 16.83 -11.95 4.51
CA SER A 157 17.59 -13.18 4.29
C SER A 157 17.13 -14.28 5.25
N SER A 158 17.40 -15.54 4.92
CA SER A 158 17.06 -16.68 5.79
C SER A 158 17.67 -16.57 7.19
N GLU A 159 18.87 -16.00 7.30
CA GLU A 159 19.55 -15.75 8.57
C GLU A 159 18.79 -14.72 9.41
N GLU A 160 18.42 -13.59 8.81
CA GLU A 160 17.67 -12.53 9.48
C GLU A 160 16.26 -13.02 9.87
N GLU A 161 15.59 -13.78 8.99
CA GLU A 161 14.30 -14.41 9.30
C GLU A 161 14.39 -15.32 10.55
N ALA A 162 15.45 -16.13 10.65
CA ALA A 162 15.67 -17.02 11.78
C ALA A 162 15.92 -16.23 13.08
N ASN A 163 16.74 -15.18 13.01
CA ASN A 163 17.04 -14.30 14.13
C ASN A 163 15.77 -13.63 14.68
N LEU A 164 14.95 -13.05 13.81
CA LEU A 164 13.70 -12.39 14.21
C LEU A 164 12.70 -13.37 14.83
N ARG A 165 12.57 -14.60 14.30
CA ARG A 165 11.74 -15.65 14.91
C ARG A 165 12.21 -16.02 16.32
N LEU A 166 13.52 -16.11 16.54
CA LEU A 166 14.09 -16.42 17.85
C LEU A 166 13.82 -15.29 18.85
N LEU A 167 13.93 -14.03 18.42
CA LEU A 167 13.63 -12.87 19.26
C LEU A 167 12.17 -12.85 19.71
N GLU A 168 11.21 -13.08 18.81
CA GLU A 168 9.79 -13.15 19.16
C GLU A 168 9.48 -14.31 20.12
N LYS A 169 10.09 -15.50 19.89
CA LYS A 169 9.97 -16.62 20.84
C LYS A 169 10.48 -16.24 22.23
N LYS A 170 11.61 -15.55 22.34
CA LYS A 170 12.16 -15.09 23.62
C LYS A 170 11.27 -14.08 24.32
N LYS A 171 10.60 -13.17 23.58
CA LYS A 171 9.64 -12.21 24.16
C LYS A 171 8.45 -12.92 24.79
N SER A 172 7.84 -13.87 24.07
CA SER A 172 6.67 -14.61 24.58
C SER A 172 6.92 -15.36 25.89
N ARG A 173 8.15 -15.82 26.12
CA ARG A 173 8.58 -16.51 27.36
C ARG A 173 8.83 -15.58 28.55
N LYS A 174 9.07 -14.29 28.32
CA LYS A 174 9.29 -13.31 29.40
C LYS A 174 7.99 -12.69 29.94
N THR A 175 6.91 -12.82 29.18
CA THR A 175 5.58 -12.29 29.50
C THR A 175 4.60 -13.37 29.96
N SER A 176 5.03 -14.63 30.02
CA SER A 176 4.31 -15.77 30.60
C SER A 176 4.88 -16.07 31.98
#